data_AF-A0A7X8LZU8-F1
#
_entry.id   AF-A0A7X8LZU8-F1
#
_cell.length_a   1.000
_cell.length_b   1.000
_cell.length_c   1.000
_cell.angle_alpha   90.00
_cell.angle_beta   90.00
_cell.angle_gamma   90.00
#
_symmetry.space_group_name_H-M   'P 1'
#
loop_
_entity.id
_entity.type
_entity.pdbx_description
1 polymer ?
#
loop_
_entity_poly.entity_id
_entity_poly.type
_entity_poly.pdbx_seq_one_letter_code
_entity_poly.pdbx_strand_id
1 'polypeptide(L)'
;MDRAFWKVLAFLLCAVLMFLLPLMTILDRQDDIAYNIVLTECNRFVDACRDTGYITPRMYTEFINRISSTGNTYSIKMSHIKRSVSPVYNQINGILNFTGEYEITHINYGEHVILNILYPGNSTLSENDKSRRYDMSMGDLFFVQVQNTGKTMATAIRDMMMFRDTDNPGIFVRSGGMVRNEAY
;
A
#
# COMPACT_ATOMS: atom_id res chain seq x y z
N MET A 1 -54.49 1.41 26.24
CA MET A 1 -53.19 0.78 26.52
C MET A 1 -52.17 1.05 25.40
N ASP A 2 -52.60 1.18 24.15
CA ASP A 2 -51.73 1.37 22.97
C ASP A 2 -50.79 2.59 23.03
N ARG A 3 -51.25 3.72 23.59
CA ARG A 3 -50.40 4.92 23.73
C ARG A 3 -49.23 4.73 24.69
N ALA A 4 -49.35 3.86 25.70
CA ALA A 4 -48.26 3.59 26.64
C ALA A 4 -47.19 2.71 25.98
N PHE A 5 -47.61 1.70 25.20
CA PHE A 5 -46.70 0.84 24.45
C PHE A 5 -45.84 1.62 23.45
N TRP A 6 -46.46 2.50 22.64
CA TRP A 6 -45.71 3.36 21.70
C TRP A 6 -44.73 4.31 22.40
N LYS A 7 -45.07 4.82 23.58
CA LYS A 7 -44.16 5.67 24.37
C LYS A 7 -42.97 4.88 24.91
N VAL A 8 -43.18 3.66 25.41
CA VAL A 8 -42.10 2.79 25.87
C VAL A 8 -41.19 2.39 24.71
N LEU A 9 -41.76 2.05 23.55
CA LEU A 9 -41.02 1.75 22.33
C LEU A 9 -40.19 2.96 21.85
N ALA A 10 -40.80 4.15 21.81
CA ALA A 10 -40.12 5.38 21.41
C ALA A 10 -38.97 5.74 22.36
N PHE A 11 -39.16 5.55 23.67
CA PHE A 11 -38.12 5.76 24.67
C PHE A 11 -36.95 4.79 24.48
N LEU A 12 -37.24 3.50 24.27
CA LEU A 12 -36.22 2.49 24.01
C LEU A 12 -35.44 2.77 22.71
N LEU A 13 -36.13 3.16 21.64
CA LEU A 13 -35.51 3.56 20.39
C LEU A 13 -34.62 4.79 20.55
N CYS A 14 -35.05 5.78 21.34
CA CYS A 14 -34.26 6.97 21.62
C CYS A 14 -32.99 6.63 22.42
N ALA A 15 -33.08 5.73 23.41
CA ALA A 15 -31.92 5.25 24.16
C ALA A 15 -30.90 4.53 23.26
N VAL A 16 -31.39 3.69 22.33
CA VAL A 16 -30.53 3.02 21.34
C VAL A 16 -29.85 4.04 20.42
N LEU A 17 -30.59 5.03 19.90
CA LEU A 17 -30.02 6.08 19.03
C LEU A 17 -28.96 6.92 19.76
N MET A 18 -29.18 7.24 21.04
CA MET A 18 -28.20 7.95 21.86
C MET A 18 -26.89 7.18 22.05
N PHE A 19 -26.90 5.85 21.93
CA PHE A 19 -25.71 5.02 21.98
C PHE A 19 -25.07 4.83 20.59
N LEU A 20 -25.89 4.63 19.56
CA LEU A 20 -25.40 4.38 18.20
C LEU A 20 -24.68 5.58 17.58
N LEU A 21 -25.20 6.79 17.79
CA LEU A 21 -24.58 8.00 17.23
C LEU A 21 -23.14 8.23 17.73
N PRO A 22 -22.84 8.25 19.05
CA PRO A 22 -21.47 8.39 19.52
C PRO A 22 -20.60 7.19 19.13
N LEU A 23 -21.14 5.97 19.11
CA LEU A 23 -20.40 4.79 18.65
C LEU A 23 -19.90 4.97 17.21
N MET A 24 -20.77 5.43 16.30
CA MET A 24 -20.40 5.69 14.91
C MET A 24 -19.29 6.73 14.80
N THR A 25 -19.35 7.81 15.57
CA THR A 25 -18.29 8.83 15.56
C THR A 25 -16.94 8.32 16.07
N ILE A 26 -16.94 7.37 17.02
CA ILE A 26 -15.72 6.75 17.53
C ILE A 26 -15.12 5.82 16.46
N LEU A 27 -15.96 5.07 15.75
CA LEU A 27 -15.52 4.17 14.69
C LEU A 27 -14.98 4.94 13.47
N ASP A 28 -15.64 6.03 13.06
CA ASP A 28 -15.13 6.90 11.99
C ASP A 28 -13.75 7.48 12.38
N ARG A 29 -13.57 7.91 13.64
CA ARG A 29 -12.25 8.36 14.14
C ARG A 29 -11.21 7.25 14.17
N GLN A 30 -11.61 6.02 14.49
CA GLN A 30 -10.71 4.88 14.48
C GLN A 30 -10.20 4.59 13.06
N ASP A 31 -11.07 4.72 12.06
CA ASP A 31 -10.70 4.59 10.65
C ASP A 31 -9.76 5.72 10.21
N ASP A 32 -10.01 6.96 10.61
CA ASP A 32 -9.10 8.09 10.35
C ASP A 32 -7.71 7.88 10.97
N ILE A 33 -7.65 7.35 12.20
CA ILE A 33 -6.38 7.01 12.85
C ILE A 33 -5.67 5.90 12.07
N ALA A 34 -6.40 4.85 11.67
CA ALA A 34 -5.85 3.75 10.88
C ALA A 34 -5.29 4.26 9.53
N TYR A 35 -6.03 5.15 8.85
CA TYR A 35 -5.56 5.79 7.62
C TYR A 35 -4.25 6.55 7.82
N ASN A 36 -4.16 7.38 8.86
CA ASN A 36 -2.97 8.17 9.14
C ASN A 36 -1.75 7.32 9.50
N ILE A 37 -1.96 6.23 10.26
CA ILE A 37 -0.91 5.25 10.55
C ILE A 37 -0.42 4.63 9.25
N VAL A 38 -1.33 4.09 8.41
CA VAL A 38 -0.94 3.47 7.13
C VAL A 38 -0.22 4.47 6.21
N LEU A 39 -0.68 5.72 6.15
CA LEU A 39 -0.03 6.78 5.38
C LEU A 39 1.40 7.04 5.88
N THR A 40 1.57 7.19 7.18
CA THR A 40 2.88 7.46 7.81
C THR A 40 3.83 6.29 7.60
N GLU A 41 3.35 5.07 7.82
CA GLU A 41 4.11 3.83 7.65
C GLU A 41 4.51 3.59 6.18
N CYS A 42 3.60 3.87 5.25
CA CYS A 42 3.84 3.78 3.81
C CYS A 42 4.90 4.80 3.37
N ASN A 43 4.78 6.06 3.82
CA ASN A 43 5.80 7.08 3.56
C ASN A 43 7.15 6.67 4.13
N ARG A 44 7.21 6.20 5.38
CA ARG A 44 8.47 5.75 5.98
C ARG A 44 9.11 4.61 5.20
N PHE A 45 8.32 3.62 4.76
CA PHE A 45 8.82 2.52 3.95
C PHE A 45 9.35 3.01 2.60
N VAL A 46 8.57 3.85 1.89
CA VAL A 46 8.99 4.42 0.60
C VAL A 46 10.24 5.27 0.74
N ASP A 47 10.33 6.12 1.75
CA ASP A 47 11.49 6.98 1.96
C ASP A 47 12.73 6.15 2.34
N ALA A 48 12.59 5.13 3.19
CA ALA A 48 13.68 4.20 3.48
C ALA A 48 14.18 3.49 2.20
N CYS A 49 13.27 3.00 1.36
CA CYS A 49 13.61 2.36 0.08
C CYS A 49 14.29 3.34 -0.89
N ARG A 50 13.86 4.61 -0.91
CA ARG A 50 14.43 5.65 -1.79
C ARG A 50 15.79 6.17 -1.33
N ASP A 51 16.00 6.24 -0.02
CA ASP A 51 17.24 6.73 0.58
C ASP A 51 18.32 5.65 0.63
N THR A 52 17.93 4.37 0.67
CA THR A 52 18.85 3.23 0.63
C THR A 52 19.12 2.75 -0.81
N GLY A 53 18.13 2.84 -1.69
CA GLY A 53 18.20 2.30 -3.05
C GLY A 53 17.93 0.80 -3.11
N TYR A 54 17.36 0.21 -2.05
CA TYR A 54 17.05 -1.21 -2.04
C TYR A 54 15.90 -1.59 -1.13
N ILE A 55 15.38 -2.80 -1.31
CA ILE A 55 14.33 -3.38 -0.46
C ILE A 55 14.86 -4.68 0.13
N THR A 56 14.75 -4.84 1.45
CA THR A 56 15.10 -6.08 2.16
C THR A 56 13.85 -6.77 2.69
N PRO A 57 13.89 -8.09 2.92
CA PRO A 57 12.77 -8.83 3.49
C PRO A 57 12.35 -8.24 4.84
N ARG A 58 13.33 -7.91 5.70
CA ARG A 58 13.07 -7.28 7.01
C ARG A 58 12.29 -5.98 6.90
N MET A 59 12.69 -5.07 6.01
CA MET A 59 11.98 -3.78 5.83
C MET A 59 10.52 -4.00 5.40
N TYR A 60 10.29 -4.96 4.51
CA TYR A 60 8.94 -5.30 4.04
C TYR A 60 8.10 -5.99 5.12
N THR A 61 8.67 -6.93 5.87
CA THR A 61 7.99 -7.59 7.00
C THR A 61 7.66 -6.61 8.12
N GLU A 62 8.58 -5.72 8.48
CA GLU A 62 8.32 -4.66 9.46
C GLU A 62 7.20 -3.72 9.00
N PHE A 63 7.19 -3.36 7.72
CA PHE A 63 6.11 -2.57 7.13
C PHE A 63 4.76 -3.28 7.23
N ILE A 64 4.67 -4.55 6.84
CA ILE A 64 3.46 -5.36 6.97
C ILE A 64 2.99 -5.42 8.43
N ASN A 65 3.88 -5.76 9.36
CA ASN A 65 3.54 -5.91 10.77
C ASN A 65 2.97 -4.61 11.37
N ARG A 66 3.52 -3.46 10.97
CA ARG A 66 3.06 -2.15 11.46
C ARG A 66 1.72 -1.75 10.86
N ILE A 67 1.48 -1.96 9.56
CA ILE A 67 0.16 -1.67 8.99
C ILE A 67 -0.89 -2.66 9.53
N SER A 68 -0.56 -3.94 9.69
CA SER A 68 -1.46 -4.94 10.25
C SER A 68 -1.80 -4.71 11.73
N SER A 69 -1.01 -3.92 12.45
CA SER A 69 -1.30 -3.53 13.84
C SER A 69 -2.56 -2.67 13.99
N THR A 70 -3.07 -2.08 12.91
CA THR A 70 -4.35 -1.32 12.91
C THR A 70 -5.58 -2.23 13.02
N GLY A 71 -5.41 -3.56 12.91
CA GLY A 71 -6.50 -4.54 12.97
C GLY A 71 -7.25 -4.74 11.65
N ASN A 72 -6.84 -4.06 10.58
CA ASN A 72 -7.40 -4.22 9.24
C ASN A 72 -6.48 -5.07 8.35
N THR A 73 -7.08 -5.75 7.37
CA THR A 73 -6.34 -6.48 6.35
C THR A 73 -6.11 -5.59 5.13
N TYR A 74 -4.86 -5.50 4.70
CA TYR A 74 -4.45 -4.68 3.56
C TYR A 74 -3.88 -5.53 2.43
N SER A 75 -4.17 -5.10 1.20
CA SER A 75 -3.46 -5.50 0.00
C SER A 75 -2.47 -4.38 -0.35
N ILE A 76 -1.20 -4.75 -0.46
CA ILE A 76 -0.12 -3.88 -0.89
C ILE A 76 0.08 -4.11 -2.39
N LYS A 77 0.42 -3.05 -3.13
CA LYS A 77 0.89 -3.12 -4.51
C LYS A 77 2.13 -2.25 -4.67
N MET A 78 3.20 -2.83 -5.16
CA MET A 78 4.47 -2.14 -5.40
C MET A 78 4.75 -2.05 -6.90
N SER A 79 5.30 -0.92 -7.34
CA SER A 79 5.73 -0.71 -8.72
C SER A 79 7.05 0.05 -8.73
N HIS A 80 8.01 -0.50 -9.47
CA HIS A 80 9.32 0.11 -9.69
C HIS A 80 9.46 0.42 -11.18
N ILE A 81 9.62 1.70 -11.53
CA ILE A 81 9.84 2.14 -12.90
C ILE A 81 11.33 2.43 -13.05
N LYS A 82 12.02 1.51 -13.74
CA LYS A 82 13.44 1.63 -14.03
C LYS A 82 13.64 2.45 -15.29
N ARG A 83 14.52 3.46 -15.22
CA ARG A 83 14.95 4.23 -16.37
C ARG A 83 16.15 3.54 -17.02
N SER A 84 16.00 3.06 -18.25
CA SER A 84 17.08 2.47 -19.03
C SER A 84 17.45 3.40 -20.18
N VAL A 85 18.75 3.65 -20.35
CA VAL A 85 19.29 4.47 -21.43
C VAL A 85 19.99 3.54 -22.41
N SER A 86 19.41 3.38 -23.59
CA SER A 86 19.96 2.52 -24.64
C SER A 86 20.50 3.39 -25.78
N PRO A 87 21.75 3.19 -26.24
CA PRO A 87 22.26 3.87 -27.42
C PRO A 87 21.49 3.44 -28.66
N VAL A 88 21.06 4.41 -29.48
CA VAL A 88 20.41 4.13 -30.76
C VAL A 88 21.49 3.82 -31.79
N TYR A 89 21.32 2.70 -32.50
CA TYR A 89 22.20 2.30 -33.58
C TYR A 89 21.42 2.34 -34.89
N ASN A 90 21.97 3.00 -35.91
CA ASN A 90 21.46 2.92 -37.26
C ASN A 90 22.20 1.80 -38.00
N GLN A 91 21.44 0.90 -38.61
CA GLN A 91 21.99 -0.16 -39.43
C GLN A 91 22.09 0.31 -40.87
N ILE A 92 23.32 0.56 -41.34
CA ILE A 92 23.61 0.85 -42.75
C ILE A 92 24.51 -0.28 -43.25
N ASN A 93 24.07 -1.03 -44.26
CA ASN A 93 24.81 -2.16 -44.86
C ASN A 93 25.27 -3.23 -43.86
N GLY A 94 24.46 -3.55 -42.84
CA GLY A 94 24.77 -4.62 -41.88
C GLY A 94 25.76 -4.23 -40.77
N ILE A 95 26.27 -3.00 -40.76
CA ILE A 95 27.14 -2.46 -39.71
C ILE A 95 26.30 -1.55 -38.80
N LEU A 96 26.36 -1.80 -37.49
CA LEU A 96 25.71 -0.98 -36.47
C LEU A 96 26.54 0.29 -36.23
N ASN A 97 26.09 1.41 -36.77
CA ASN A 97 26.71 2.71 -36.53
C ASN A 97 25.95 3.41 -35.40
N PHE A 98 26.66 3.78 -34.33
CA PHE A 98 26.09 4.56 -33.24
C PHE A 98 25.69 5.96 -33.76
N THR A 99 24.44 6.34 -33.56
CA THR A 99 23.89 7.61 -34.10
C THR A 99 24.22 8.83 -33.26
N GLY A 100 24.82 8.65 -32.08
CA GLY A 100 25.01 9.72 -31.10
C GLY A 100 23.76 10.00 -30.25
N GLU A 101 22.66 9.29 -30.51
CA GLU A 101 21.40 9.46 -29.80
C GLU A 101 21.19 8.36 -28.75
N TYR A 102 20.53 8.74 -27.66
CA TYR A 102 20.19 7.83 -26.57
C TYR A 102 18.68 7.79 -26.40
N GLU A 103 18.11 6.59 -26.44
CA GLU A 103 16.70 6.36 -26.15
C GLU A 103 16.52 6.09 -24.65
N ILE A 104 15.58 6.80 -24.03
CA ILE A 104 15.21 6.59 -22.63
C ILE A 104 13.96 5.72 -22.60
N THR A 105 14.12 4.46 -22.20
CA THR A 105 13.00 3.53 -21.99
C THR A 105 12.67 3.42 -20.50
N HIS A 106 11.39 3.25 -20.20
CA HIS A 106 10.90 3.06 -18.83
C HIS A 106 10.36 1.65 -18.69
N ILE A 107 11.01 0.82 -17.88
CA ILE A 107 10.60 -0.56 -17.63
C ILE A 107 9.87 -0.60 -16.30
N ASN A 108 8.60 -1.02 -16.31
CA ASN A 108 7.82 -1.19 -15.09
C ASN A 108 7.95 -2.61 -14.54
N TYR A 109 8.52 -2.73 -13.35
CA TYR A 109 8.55 -3.94 -12.56
C TYR A 109 7.42 -3.90 -11.54
N GLY A 110 6.50 -4.86 -11.66
CA GLY A 110 5.42 -5.05 -10.70
C GLY A 110 5.86 -5.77 -9.43
N GLU A 111 4.97 -5.76 -8.45
CA GLU A 111 5.14 -6.38 -7.14
C GLU A 111 5.63 -7.82 -7.18
N HIS A 112 5.09 -8.66 -8.08
CA HIS A 112 5.47 -10.07 -8.18
C HIS A 112 6.98 -10.27 -8.38
N VAL A 113 7.63 -9.41 -9.17
CA VAL A 113 9.07 -9.50 -9.41
C VAL A 113 9.86 -9.15 -8.16
N ILE A 114 9.42 -8.09 -7.45
CA ILE A 114 10.04 -7.63 -6.22
C ILE A 114 9.92 -8.71 -5.13
N LEU A 115 8.70 -9.26 -4.94
CA LEU A 115 8.44 -10.28 -3.93
C LEU A 115 9.18 -11.60 -4.20
N ASN A 116 9.31 -12.01 -5.45
CA ASN A 116 10.05 -13.22 -5.81
C ASN A 116 11.53 -13.13 -5.44
N ILE A 117 12.12 -11.92 -5.49
CA ILE A 117 13.51 -11.67 -5.09
C ILE A 117 13.64 -11.64 -3.55
N LEU A 118 12.66 -11.05 -2.85
CA LEU A 118 12.64 -10.99 -1.39
C LEU A 118 12.41 -12.36 -0.73
N TYR A 119 11.57 -13.19 -1.34
CA TYR A 119 11.15 -14.49 -0.83
C TYR A 119 11.32 -15.59 -1.90
N PRO A 120 12.57 -15.95 -2.24
CA PRO A 120 12.81 -17.09 -3.10
C PRO A 120 12.31 -18.36 -2.38
N GLY A 121 11.58 -19.23 -3.09
CA GLY A 121 10.94 -20.43 -2.51
C GLY A 121 11.86 -21.45 -1.82
N ASN A 122 13.18 -21.22 -1.82
CA ASN A 122 14.21 -22.11 -1.30
C ASN A 122 14.88 -21.51 -0.05
N SER A 123 14.09 -20.94 0.86
CA SER A 123 14.51 -20.10 1.99
C SER A 123 15.20 -20.86 3.13
N THR A 124 16.46 -21.26 2.90
CA THR A 124 17.43 -21.57 3.98
C THR A 124 18.36 -20.40 4.28
N LEU A 125 18.27 -19.32 3.50
CA LEU A 125 19.12 -18.13 3.58
C LEU A 125 18.58 -17.11 4.60
N SER A 126 19.49 -16.55 5.39
CA SER A 126 19.18 -15.51 6.39
C SER A 126 18.51 -14.28 5.75
N GLU A 127 17.66 -13.58 6.51
CA GLU A 127 16.95 -12.36 6.07
C GLU A 127 17.88 -11.20 5.67
N ASN A 128 19.15 -11.26 6.09
CA ASN A 128 20.16 -10.23 5.81
C ASN A 128 21.10 -10.60 4.65
N ASP A 129 20.84 -11.69 3.93
CA ASP A 129 21.67 -12.05 2.79
C ASP A 129 21.47 -11.07 1.63
N LYS A 130 22.57 -10.63 1.01
CA LYS A 130 22.58 -9.71 -0.14
C LYS A 130 21.80 -10.29 -1.34
N SER A 131 21.73 -11.61 -1.45
CA SER A 131 20.99 -12.31 -2.51
C SER A 131 19.47 -12.11 -2.46
N ARG A 132 18.92 -11.75 -1.29
CA ARG A 132 17.48 -11.54 -1.06
C ARG A 132 17.08 -10.06 -1.06
N ARG A 133 17.99 -9.19 -1.49
CA ARG A 133 17.79 -7.74 -1.55
C ARG A 133 17.41 -7.36 -2.98
N TYR A 134 16.35 -6.56 -3.12
CA TYR A 134 15.96 -5.99 -4.40
C TYR A 134 16.62 -4.61 -4.55
N ASP A 135 17.52 -4.47 -5.50
CA ASP A 135 18.25 -3.22 -5.75
C ASP A 135 17.55 -2.33 -6.79
N MET A 136 17.61 -1.02 -6.57
CA MET A 136 17.08 0.03 -7.43
C MET A 136 18.19 1.04 -7.74
N SER A 137 18.17 1.60 -8.95
CA SER A 137 19.18 2.56 -9.37
C SER A 137 18.74 3.99 -9.05
N MET A 138 19.71 4.89 -8.84
CA MET A 138 19.42 6.30 -8.65
C MET A 138 18.67 6.86 -9.87
N GLY A 139 17.58 7.60 -9.63
CA GLY A 139 16.74 8.16 -10.69
C GLY A 139 15.57 7.27 -11.13
N ASP A 140 15.47 6.04 -10.63
CA ASP A 140 14.29 5.19 -10.80
C ASP A 140 13.13 5.72 -9.95
N LEU A 141 11.89 5.39 -10.33
CA LEU A 141 10.69 5.75 -9.56
C LEU A 141 10.13 4.54 -8.84
N PHE A 142 9.87 4.69 -7.54
CA PHE A 142 9.25 3.66 -6.73
C PHE A 142 7.89 4.12 -6.20
N PHE A 143 6.88 3.27 -6.32
CA PHE A 143 5.51 3.53 -5.87
C PHE A 143 4.98 2.36 -5.05
N VAL A 144 4.30 2.69 -3.96
CA VAL A 144 3.61 1.74 -3.08
C VAL A 144 2.17 2.20 -2.91
N GLN A 145 1.24 1.28 -3.09
CA GLN A 145 -0.18 1.47 -2.88
C GLN A 145 -0.64 0.47 -1.82
N VAL A 146 -1.44 0.94 -0.87
CA VAL A 146 -2.02 0.12 0.18
C VAL A 146 -3.52 0.34 0.16
N GLN A 147 -4.28 -0.74 0.01
CA GLN A 147 -5.73 -0.74 -0.02
C GLN A 147 -6.26 -1.75 0.99
N ASN A 148 -7.36 -1.45 1.70
CA ASN A 148 -8.00 -2.46 2.56
C ASN A 148 -8.73 -3.50 1.70
N THR A 149 -8.56 -4.79 2.03
CA THR A 149 -9.23 -5.91 1.33
C THR A 149 -10.63 -6.17 1.89
N GLY A 150 -10.87 -5.85 3.17
CA GLY A 150 -12.15 -6.06 3.86
C GLY A 150 -12.77 -4.76 4.37
N LYS A 151 -14.04 -4.80 4.80
CA LYS A 151 -14.74 -3.62 5.35
C LYS A 151 -14.14 -3.24 6.70
N THR A 152 -13.97 -1.94 6.94
CA THR A 152 -13.67 -1.44 8.28
C THR A 152 -14.89 -1.61 9.18
N MET A 153 -14.69 -1.56 10.50
CA MET A 153 -15.80 -1.68 11.45
C MET A 153 -16.84 -0.56 11.27
N ALA A 154 -16.41 0.65 10.92
CA ALA A 154 -17.30 1.77 10.66
C ALA A 154 -18.18 1.51 9.42
N THR A 155 -17.58 1.05 8.31
CA THR A 155 -18.33 0.69 7.10
C THR A 155 -19.29 -0.46 7.36
N ALA A 156 -18.87 -1.50 8.10
CA ALA A 156 -19.72 -2.65 8.40
C ALA A 156 -20.97 -2.26 9.21
N ILE A 157 -20.82 -1.41 10.23
CA ILE A 157 -21.95 -0.94 11.05
C ILE A 157 -22.84 0.04 10.26
N ARG A 158 -22.24 0.89 9.41
CA ARG A 158 -23.00 1.79 8.52
C ARG A 158 -23.83 1.02 7.51
N ASP A 159 -23.25 0.01 6.89
CA ASP A 159 -23.92 -0.89 5.94
C ASP A 159 -25.07 -1.64 6.59
N MET A 160 -24.87 -2.15 7.82
CA MET A 160 -25.94 -2.76 8.62
C MET A 160 -27.09 -1.77 8.87
N MET A 161 -26.80 -0.52 9.27
CA MET A 161 -27.85 0.47 9.54
C MET A 161 -28.59 0.93 8.29
N MET A 162 -27.88 1.09 7.18
CA MET A 162 -28.45 1.58 5.92
C MET A 162 -29.06 0.47 5.07
N PHE A 163 -28.99 -0.79 5.51
CA PHE A 163 -29.38 -1.97 4.72
C PHE A 163 -28.73 -1.94 3.32
N ARG A 164 -27.44 -1.59 3.28
CA ARG A 164 -26.65 -1.47 2.06
C ARG A 164 -25.42 -2.35 2.14
N ASP A 165 -24.92 -2.73 0.99
CA ASP A 165 -23.65 -3.44 0.84
C ASP A 165 -22.71 -2.55 0.03
N THR A 166 -21.85 -1.80 0.73
CA THR A 166 -20.91 -0.87 0.09
C THR A 166 -19.62 -1.61 -0.28
N ASP A 167 -19.22 -1.52 -1.55
CA ASP A 167 -17.96 -2.09 -2.02
C ASP A 167 -16.75 -1.23 -1.59
N ASN A 168 -15.69 -1.90 -1.15
CA ASN A 168 -14.42 -1.36 -0.65
C ASN A 168 -13.46 -0.98 -1.79
N PRO A 169 -12.46 -0.06 -1.61
CA PRO A 169 -11.75 0.24 -0.37
C PRO A 169 -12.18 1.52 0.38
N GLY A 170 -12.29 1.43 1.71
CA GLY A 170 -12.47 2.56 2.63
C GLY A 170 -11.16 3.22 3.06
N ILE A 171 -10.03 2.52 2.97
CA ILE A 171 -8.68 3.03 3.24
C ILE A 171 -7.83 2.80 2.00
N PHE A 172 -7.45 3.89 1.32
CA PHE A 172 -6.58 3.87 0.15
C PHE A 172 -5.44 4.87 0.32
N VAL A 173 -4.21 4.37 0.38
CA VAL A 173 -3.00 5.16 0.55
C VAL A 173 -2.06 4.87 -0.61
N ARG A 174 -1.49 5.92 -1.20
CA ARG A 174 -0.42 5.81 -2.19
C ARG A 174 0.74 6.71 -1.79
N SER A 175 1.93 6.14 -1.77
CA SER A 175 3.18 6.88 -1.62
C SER A 175 4.15 6.49 -2.73
N GLY A 176 5.06 7.39 -3.07
CA GLY A 176 6.07 7.12 -4.07
C GLY A 176 6.97 8.30 -4.34
N GLY A 177 8.00 8.06 -5.14
CA GLY A 177 8.93 9.08 -5.57
C GLY A 177 10.18 8.52 -6.20
N MET A 178 11.09 9.42 -6.57
CA MET A 178 12.38 9.08 -7.16
C MET A 178 13.35 8.55 -6.10
N VAL A 179 14.07 7.47 -6.43
CA VAL A 179 15.17 6.92 -5.65
C VAL A 179 16.34 7.89 -5.68
N ARG A 180 16.81 8.29 -4.49
CA ARG A 180 17.79 9.37 -4.32
C ARG A 180 19.23 8.87 -4.25
N ASN A 181 19.44 7.65 -3.81
CA ASN A 181 20.76 7.11 -3.55
C ASN A 181 20.82 5.63 -3.92
N GLU A 182 22.02 5.16 -4.26
CA GLU A 182 22.35 3.77 -4.54
C GLU A 182 23.50 3.35 -3.61
N ALA A 183 23.15 2.87 -2.41
CA ALA A 183 24.15 2.35 -1.48
C ALA A 183 24.53 0.91 -1.89
N TYR A 184 25.55 0.79 -2.74
CA TYR A 184 26.21 -0.47 -3.09
C TYR A 184 27.17 -0.96 -1.98
#